data_AF-A0AAE4KKN7-F1
#
_entry.id   AF-A0AAE4KKN7-F1
#
_cell.length_a   1.000
_cell.length_b   1.000
_cell.length_c   1.000
_cell.angle_alpha   90.00
_cell.angle_beta   90.00
_cell.angle_gamma   90.00
#
_symmetry.space_group_name_H-M   'P 1'
#
loop_
_entity.id
_entity.type
_entity.pdbx_description
1 polymer ?
#
loop_
_entity_poly.entity_id
_entity_poly.type
_entity_poly.pdbx_seq_one_letter_code
_entity_poly.pdbx_strand_id
1 'polypeptide(L)'
;MSGFFQRLQALEPRRQQAFMAALCERLLPNYALYAQTAGQGNPTGLRAILDLVWERLAIAGARIDFERQAEKLAELAPPEGDDSFGARRATETVAALSALLDTLQGEAPEAVLEVSRASRGGVRAFIELTEGEEDGERLSALVREHPLMEDENDFQDAALEAVEEGVLDRDALKALRRLGHNEGVSNLGLSAD
;
A
#
# COMPACT_ATOMS: atom_id res chain seq x y z
N MET A 1 0.91 1.82 -22.02
CA MET A 1 0.81 2.13 -20.58
C MET A 1 -0.02 3.40 -20.46
N SER A 2 -0.97 3.45 -19.53
CA SER A 2 -1.70 4.70 -19.24
C SER A 2 -0.72 5.82 -18.83
N GLY A 3 -1.11 7.08 -19.01
CA GLY A 3 -0.26 8.23 -18.66
C GLY A 3 0.17 8.22 -17.18
N PHE A 4 -0.67 7.69 -16.29
CA PHE A 4 -0.39 7.49 -14.87
C PHE A 4 0.90 6.68 -14.61
N PHE A 5 1.02 5.49 -15.19
CA PHE A 5 2.18 4.62 -14.92
C PHE A 5 3.48 5.18 -15.52
N GLN A 6 3.40 5.88 -16.66
CA GLN A 6 4.56 6.54 -17.25
C GLN A 6 5.07 7.67 -16.37
N ARG A 7 4.16 8.50 -15.83
CA ARG A 7 4.46 9.54 -14.85
C ARG A 7 5.12 8.96 -13.59
N LEU A 8 4.50 7.92 -13.02
CA LEU A 8 5.00 7.24 -11.81
C LEU A 8 6.40 6.63 -12.01
N GLN A 9 6.66 5.99 -13.15
CA GLN A 9 8.00 5.46 -13.49
C GLN A 9 9.06 6.56 -13.67
N ALA A 10 8.66 7.73 -14.18
CA ALA A 10 9.59 8.83 -14.49
C ALA A 10 10.08 9.60 -13.25
N LEU A 11 9.44 9.41 -12.10
CA LEU A 11 9.83 10.01 -10.82
C LEU A 11 11.21 9.53 -10.36
N GLU A 12 11.95 10.39 -9.64
CA GLU A 12 13.14 9.90 -8.95
C GLU A 12 12.79 8.92 -7.82
N PRO A 13 13.74 8.03 -7.41
CA PRO A 13 13.44 6.94 -6.48
C PRO A 13 12.81 7.38 -5.16
N ARG A 14 13.21 8.52 -4.60
CA ARG A 14 12.67 9.03 -3.33
C ARG A 14 11.17 9.38 -3.43
N ARG A 15 10.73 9.89 -4.59
CA ARG A 15 9.31 10.21 -4.84
C ARG A 15 8.49 8.95 -5.04
N GLN A 16 9.03 7.96 -5.76
CA GLN A 16 8.42 6.63 -5.89
C GLN A 16 8.25 5.95 -4.52
N GLN A 17 9.29 5.97 -3.69
CA GLN A 17 9.25 5.43 -2.32
C GLN A 17 8.23 6.14 -1.44
N ALA A 18 8.10 7.47 -1.55
CA ALA A 18 7.09 8.22 -0.80
C ALA A 18 5.66 7.87 -1.24
N PHE A 19 5.44 7.68 -2.55
CA PHE A 19 4.17 7.19 -3.10
C PHE A 19 3.85 5.78 -2.58
N MET A 20 4.81 4.86 -2.63
CA MET A 20 4.65 3.50 -2.06
C MET A 20 4.36 3.53 -0.56
N ALA A 21 5.00 4.42 0.19
CA ALA A 21 4.73 4.59 1.62
C ALA A 21 3.30 5.05 1.89
N ALA A 22 2.76 5.96 1.07
CA ALA A 22 1.37 6.40 1.14
C ALA A 22 0.40 5.24 0.86
N LEU A 23 0.69 4.39 -0.13
CA LEU A 23 -0.08 3.17 -0.39
C LEU A 23 -0.01 2.20 0.79
N CYS A 24 1.16 2.00 1.39
CA CYS A 24 1.28 1.16 2.58
C CYS A 24 0.43 1.68 3.74
N GLU A 25 0.36 3.01 3.96
CA GLU A 25 -0.55 3.61 4.95
C GLU A 25 -2.02 3.25 4.65
N ARG A 26 -2.43 3.34 3.38
CA ARG A 26 -3.80 3.01 2.93
C ARG A 26 -4.13 1.53 3.07
N LEU A 27 -3.12 0.65 3.02
CA LEU A 27 -3.31 -0.80 3.13
C LEU A 27 -3.31 -1.31 4.58
N LEU A 28 -2.69 -0.57 5.52
CA LEU A 28 -2.57 -0.99 6.93
C LEU A 28 -3.89 -1.44 7.59
N PRO A 29 -5.05 -0.79 7.38
CA PRO A 29 -6.28 -1.22 8.04
C PRO A 29 -6.75 -2.62 7.60
N ASN A 30 -6.39 -3.07 6.39
CA ASN A 30 -6.69 -4.43 5.93
C ASN A 30 -5.98 -5.48 6.78
N TYR A 31 -4.70 -5.25 7.08
CA TYR A 31 -3.94 -6.13 7.97
C TYR A 31 -4.51 -6.09 9.40
N ALA A 32 -4.86 -4.91 9.91
CA ALA A 32 -5.44 -4.76 11.24
C ALA A 32 -6.78 -5.51 11.38
N LEU A 33 -7.65 -5.42 10.38
CA LEU A 33 -8.92 -6.16 10.32
C LEU A 33 -8.71 -7.67 10.27
N TYR A 34 -7.78 -8.14 9.44
CA TYR A 34 -7.39 -9.55 9.46
C TYR A 34 -6.91 -9.97 10.86
N ALA A 35 -6.04 -9.18 11.48
CA ALA A 35 -5.48 -9.55 12.78
C ALA A 35 -6.54 -9.63 13.88
N GLN A 36 -7.50 -8.71 13.85
CA GLN A 36 -8.65 -8.71 14.76
C GLN A 36 -9.57 -9.91 14.53
N THR A 37 -9.89 -10.24 13.27
CA THR A 37 -10.84 -11.30 12.92
C THR A 37 -10.25 -12.71 13.06
N ALA A 38 -8.98 -12.88 12.71
CA ALA A 38 -8.26 -14.15 12.84
C ALA A 38 -7.74 -14.39 14.27
N GLY A 39 -7.71 -13.36 15.12
CA GLY A 39 -7.17 -13.43 16.48
C GLY A 39 -5.65 -13.65 16.53
N GLN A 40 -4.94 -13.33 15.44
CA GLN A 40 -3.50 -13.49 15.29
C GLN A 40 -2.91 -12.40 14.38
N GLY A 41 -1.61 -12.10 14.50
CA GLY A 41 -0.96 -11.03 13.75
C GLY A 41 -0.61 -9.82 14.63
N ASN A 42 0.22 -8.93 14.12
CA ASN A 42 0.77 -7.81 14.91
C ASN A 42 0.76 -6.49 14.11
N PRO A 43 -0.37 -5.75 14.09
CA PRO A 43 -0.48 -4.49 13.36
C PRO A 43 0.52 -3.43 13.83
N THR A 44 0.86 -3.42 15.12
CA THR A 44 1.87 -2.52 15.70
C THR A 44 3.26 -2.78 15.10
N GLY A 45 3.58 -4.03 14.77
CA GLY A 45 4.81 -4.42 14.08
C GLY A 45 4.91 -3.80 12.69
N LEU A 46 3.86 -3.93 11.87
CA LEU A 46 3.81 -3.30 10.54
C LEU A 46 3.92 -1.77 10.63
N ARG A 47 3.16 -1.16 11.55
CA ARG A 47 3.21 0.29 11.81
C ARG A 47 4.63 0.75 12.14
N ALA A 48 5.33 0.04 13.01
CA ALA A 48 6.70 0.39 13.41
C ALA A 48 7.68 0.36 12.23
N ILE A 49 7.55 -0.63 11.33
CA ILE A 49 8.39 -0.72 10.13
C ILE A 49 8.06 0.43 9.16
N LEU A 50 6.78 0.72 8.93
CA LEU A 50 6.38 1.84 8.08
C LEU A 50 6.80 3.21 8.67
N ASP A 51 6.83 3.36 9.99
CA ASP A 51 7.37 4.55 10.65
C ASP A 51 8.86 4.76 10.36
N LEU A 52 9.66 3.68 10.36
CA LEU A 52 11.08 3.75 9.99
C LEU A 52 11.25 4.19 8.53
N VAL A 53 10.36 3.74 7.63
CA VAL A 53 10.35 4.19 6.23
C VAL A 53 10.08 5.70 6.13
N TRP A 54 9.07 6.22 6.83
CA TRP A 54 8.82 7.65 6.85
C TRP A 54 9.97 8.46 7.46
N GLU A 55 10.60 7.95 8.52
CA GLU A 55 11.79 8.57 9.10
C GLU A 55 12.94 8.63 8.08
N ARG A 56 13.19 7.52 7.37
CA ARG A 56 14.19 7.41 6.32
C ARG A 56 13.95 8.40 5.17
N LEU A 57 12.69 8.61 4.79
CA LEU A 57 12.31 9.57 3.76
C LEU A 57 12.47 11.03 4.22
N ALA A 58 12.26 11.30 5.51
CA ALA A 58 12.24 12.65 6.08
C ALA A 58 13.60 13.15 6.60
N ILE A 59 14.51 12.24 6.97
CA ILE A 59 15.78 12.58 7.62
C ILE A 59 16.95 12.07 6.77
N ALA A 60 17.74 13.02 6.24
CA ALA A 60 18.97 12.69 5.53
C ALA A 60 19.92 11.92 6.46
N GLY A 61 20.30 10.71 6.05
CA GLY A 61 21.23 9.86 6.80
C GLY A 61 20.61 8.94 7.85
N ALA A 62 19.29 8.97 8.07
CA ALA A 62 18.61 7.94 8.86
C ALA A 62 18.92 6.55 8.27
N ARG A 63 19.23 5.60 9.15
CA ARG A 63 19.64 4.23 8.78
C ARG A 63 18.53 3.26 9.19
N ILE A 64 18.19 2.37 8.27
CA ILE A 64 17.36 1.20 8.54
C ILE A 64 18.30 0.00 8.54
N ASP A 65 18.17 -0.85 9.56
CA ASP A 65 18.71 -2.21 9.53
C ASP A 65 17.74 -3.07 8.71
N PHE A 66 17.99 -3.14 7.40
CA PHE A 66 17.09 -3.74 6.42
C PHE A 66 16.95 -5.24 6.61
N GLU A 67 18.06 -5.96 6.84
CA GLU A 67 18.06 -7.40 7.14
C GLU A 67 17.14 -7.69 8.32
N ARG A 68 17.35 -6.97 9.44
CA ARG A 68 16.49 -7.13 10.62
C ARG A 68 15.03 -6.74 10.38
N GLN A 69 14.74 -5.73 9.56
CA GLN A 69 13.36 -5.35 9.28
C GLN A 69 12.68 -6.34 8.33
N ALA A 70 13.42 -6.92 7.39
CA ALA A 70 12.91 -7.97 6.50
C ALA A 70 12.57 -9.25 7.28
N GLU A 71 13.45 -9.68 8.20
CA GLU A 71 13.17 -10.81 9.09
C GLU A 71 11.89 -10.59 9.90
N LYS A 72 11.78 -9.42 10.57
CA LYS A 72 10.57 -9.07 11.31
C LYS A 72 9.33 -9.01 10.42
N LEU A 73 9.45 -8.47 9.21
CA LEU A 73 8.32 -8.34 8.30
C LEU A 73 7.82 -9.71 7.84
N ALA A 74 8.73 -10.65 7.60
CA ALA A 74 8.39 -12.04 7.26
C ALA A 74 7.61 -12.73 8.38
N GLU A 75 7.97 -12.49 9.66
CA GLU A 75 7.22 -13.01 10.82
C GLU A 75 5.80 -12.44 10.94
N LEU A 76 5.52 -11.31 10.29
CA LEU A 76 4.21 -10.65 10.33
C LEU A 76 3.27 -11.16 9.23
N ALA A 77 3.77 -11.95 8.27
CA ALA A 77 2.94 -12.53 7.22
C ALA A 77 1.88 -13.49 7.82
N PRO A 78 0.65 -13.52 7.26
CA PRO A 78 -0.32 -14.55 7.58
C PRO A 78 0.25 -15.98 7.38
N PRO A 79 -0.21 -16.99 8.14
CA PRO A 79 0.29 -18.35 8.02
C PRO A 79 0.10 -18.95 6.63
N GLU A 80 1.09 -19.74 6.18
CA GLU A 80 1.00 -20.54 4.95
C GLU A 80 -0.14 -21.57 5.09
N GLY A 81 -1.30 -21.27 4.51
CA GLY A 81 -2.51 -22.10 4.57
C GLY A 81 -3.79 -21.35 4.98
N ASP A 82 -3.68 -20.10 5.44
CA ASP A 82 -4.85 -19.23 5.58
C ASP A 82 -5.22 -18.60 4.23
N ASP A 83 -6.19 -19.23 3.56
CA ASP A 83 -6.73 -18.79 2.26
C ASP A 83 -7.90 -17.81 2.39
N SER A 84 -8.17 -17.30 3.59
CA SER A 84 -9.25 -16.33 3.78
C SER A 84 -8.98 -15.05 2.99
N PHE A 85 -10.06 -14.36 2.62
CA PHE A 85 -9.94 -13.07 1.92
C PHE A 85 -9.09 -12.07 2.75
N GLY A 86 -9.33 -12.01 4.06
CA GLY A 86 -8.58 -11.17 4.99
C GLY A 86 -7.08 -11.50 4.99
N ALA A 87 -6.72 -12.79 5.05
CA ALA A 87 -5.32 -13.21 4.99
C ALA A 87 -4.67 -12.77 3.67
N ARG A 88 -5.35 -12.90 2.52
CA ARG A 88 -4.81 -12.41 1.24
C ARG A 88 -4.56 -10.89 1.26
N ARG A 89 -5.46 -10.09 1.83
CA ARG A 89 -5.26 -8.62 1.94
C ARG A 89 -4.13 -8.27 2.91
N ALA A 90 -3.99 -9.01 4.00
CA ALA A 90 -2.88 -8.87 4.94
C ALA A 90 -1.53 -9.23 4.29
N THR A 91 -1.47 -10.33 3.52
CA THR A 91 -0.28 -10.73 2.76
C THR A 91 0.12 -9.66 1.74
N GLU A 92 -0.83 -9.09 1.00
CA GLU A 92 -0.55 -7.98 0.07
C GLU A 92 0.00 -6.74 0.77
N THR A 93 -0.51 -6.43 1.97
CA THR A 93 0.00 -5.31 2.79
C THR A 93 1.45 -5.54 3.21
N VAL A 94 1.78 -6.76 3.67
CA VAL A 94 3.14 -7.17 4.03
C VAL A 94 4.06 -7.13 2.81
N ALA A 95 3.61 -7.66 1.67
CA ALA A 95 4.37 -7.68 0.43
C ALA A 95 4.65 -6.27 -0.11
N ALA A 96 3.68 -5.35 -0.04
CA ALA A 96 3.86 -3.97 -0.45
C ALA A 96 4.93 -3.25 0.39
N LEU A 97 4.93 -3.47 1.71
CA LEU A 97 5.94 -2.92 2.60
C LEU A 97 7.32 -3.56 2.37
N SER A 98 7.37 -4.86 2.06
CA SER A 98 8.63 -5.56 1.72
C SER A 98 9.24 -4.97 0.44
N ALA A 99 8.43 -4.84 -0.61
CA ALA A 99 8.85 -4.23 -1.86
C ALA A 99 9.38 -2.80 -1.67
N LEU A 100 8.75 -2.02 -0.77
CA LEU A 100 9.22 -0.70 -0.41
C LEU A 100 10.60 -0.72 0.28
N LEU A 101 10.83 -1.66 1.21
CA LEU A 101 12.15 -1.85 1.82
C LEU A 101 13.21 -2.20 0.76
N ASP A 102 12.89 -3.08 -0.19
CA ASP A 102 13.80 -3.46 -1.27
C ASP A 102 14.14 -2.27 -2.18
N THR A 103 13.15 -1.40 -2.47
CA THR A 103 13.41 -0.17 -3.24
C THR A 103 14.31 0.82 -2.49
N LEU A 104 14.24 0.87 -1.16
CA LEU A 104 15.10 1.72 -0.33
C LEU A 104 16.55 1.21 -0.29
N GLN A 105 16.76 -0.09 -0.53
CA GLN A 105 18.07 -0.70 -0.74
C GLN A 105 18.57 -0.55 -2.20
N GLY A 106 17.69 -0.17 -3.11
CA GLY A 106 17.98 -0.06 -4.54
C GLY A 106 17.89 -1.40 -5.30
N GLU A 107 17.29 -2.42 -4.70
CA GLU A 107 17.23 -3.78 -5.23
C GLU A 107 16.02 -4.01 -6.16
N ALA A 108 14.92 -3.28 -5.95
CA ALA A 108 13.68 -3.45 -6.70
C ALA A 108 13.11 -2.12 -7.25
N PRO A 109 13.84 -1.36 -8.09
CA PRO A 109 13.43 -0.01 -8.50
C PRO A 109 12.08 0.06 -9.25
N GLU A 110 11.65 -1.02 -9.91
CA GLU A 110 10.39 -1.09 -10.65
C GLU A 110 9.18 -1.45 -9.77
N ALA A 111 9.39 -1.78 -8.48
CA ALA A 111 8.34 -2.32 -7.63
C ALA A 111 7.19 -1.34 -7.34
N VAL A 112 7.39 -0.04 -7.56
CA VAL A 112 6.37 1.01 -7.41
C VAL A 112 5.09 0.71 -8.21
N LEU A 113 5.23 0.12 -9.40
CA LEU A 113 4.09 -0.19 -10.26
C LEU A 113 3.33 -1.42 -9.78
N GLU A 114 4.07 -2.41 -9.29
CA GLU A 114 3.48 -3.62 -8.73
C GLU A 114 2.71 -3.29 -7.45
N VAL A 115 3.23 -2.43 -6.59
CA VAL A 115 2.51 -1.96 -5.39
C VAL A 115 1.26 -1.15 -5.76
N SER A 116 1.35 -0.24 -6.74
CA SER A 116 0.20 0.49 -7.28
C SER A 116 -0.89 -0.45 -7.83
N ARG A 117 -0.49 -1.48 -8.58
CA ARG A 117 -1.40 -2.49 -9.15
C ARG A 117 -1.99 -3.39 -8.08
N ALA A 118 -1.20 -3.80 -7.09
CA ALA A 118 -1.65 -4.64 -5.99
C ALA A 118 -2.76 -3.96 -5.19
N SER A 119 -2.63 -2.66 -4.90
CA SER A 119 -3.69 -1.91 -4.20
C SER A 119 -5.01 -1.88 -5.00
N ARG A 120 -4.95 -1.60 -6.31
CA ARG A 120 -6.14 -1.68 -7.20
C ARG A 120 -6.68 -3.11 -7.33
N GLY A 121 -5.80 -4.11 -7.37
CA GLY A 121 -6.14 -5.53 -7.35
C GLY A 121 -6.89 -5.92 -6.08
N GLY A 122 -6.47 -5.34 -4.94
CA GLY A 122 -7.21 -5.16 -3.69
C GLY A 122 -8.70 -4.95 -3.87
N VAL A 123 -8.98 -3.78 -4.40
CA VAL A 123 -10.34 -3.27 -4.60
C VAL A 123 -11.12 -4.14 -5.58
N ARG A 124 -10.50 -4.53 -6.70
CA ARG A 124 -11.11 -5.44 -7.68
C ARG A 124 -11.56 -6.74 -7.02
N ALA A 125 -10.69 -7.37 -6.23
CA ALA A 125 -10.98 -8.64 -5.57
C ALA A 125 -12.09 -8.51 -4.51
N PHE A 126 -12.14 -7.37 -3.81
CA PHE A 126 -13.22 -7.10 -2.86
C PHE A 126 -14.57 -6.93 -3.56
N ILE A 127 -14.61 -6.18 -4.66
CA ILE A 127 -15.80 -6.00 -5.48
C ILE A 127 -16.30 -7.34 -6.04
N GLU A 128 -15.38 -8.17 -6.57
CA GLU A 128 -15.69 -9.53 -7.04
C GLU A 128 -16.35 -10.36 -5.94
N LEU A 129 -15.83 -10.29 -4.71
CA LEU A 129 -16.38 -10.99 -3.55
C LEU A 129 -17.77 -10.47 -3.13
N THR A 130 -18.00 -9.16 -3.12
CA THR A 130 -19.24 -8.57 -2.57
C THR A 130 -20.39 -8.57 -3.58
N GLU A 131 -20.09 -8.40 -4.85
CA GLU A 131 -21.10 -8.34 -5.93
C GLU A 131 -21.40 -9.72 -6.52
N GLY A 132 -20.50 -10.70 -6.34
CA GLY A 132 -20.70 -12.09 -6.76
C GLY A 132 -20.71 -12.28 -8.28
N GLU A 133 -20.02 -11.43 -9.04
CA GLU A 133 -19.90 -11.55 -10.49
C GLU A 133 -18.64 -12.34 -10.87
N GLU A 134 -18.84 -13.49 -11.52
CA GLU A 134 -17.78 -14.41 -11.94
C GLU A 134 -17.44 -14.26 -13.43
N ASP A 135 -18.29 -13.60 -14.22
CA ASP A 135 -18.01 -13.28 -15.62
C ASP A 135 -16.98 -12.14 -15.71
N GLY A 136 -15.83 -12.43 -16.30
CA GLY A 136 -14.69 -11.51 -16.34
C GLY A 136 -14.98 -10.19 -17.08
N GLU A 137 -15.81 -10.18 -18.12
CA GLU A 137 -16.15 -8.96 -18.86
C GLU A 137 -17.10 -8.08 -18.06
N ARG A 138 -18.13 -8.68 -17.45
CA ARG A 138 -19.08 -7.97 -16.58
C ARG A 138 -18.42 -7.45 -15.32
N LEU A 139 -17.60 -8.25 -14.66
CA LEU A 139 -16.83 -7.84 -13.49
C LEU A 139 -15.92 -6.65 -13.83
N SER A 140 -15.24 -6.69 -14.99
CA SER A 140 -14.41 -5.57 -15.43
C SER A 140 -15.21 -4.30 -15.65
N ALA A 141 -16.46 -4.41 -16.15
CA ALA A 141 -17.34 -3.27 -16.29
C ALA A 141 -17.83 -2.72 -14.96
N LEU A 142 -18.24 -3.61 -14.07
CA LEU A 142 -18.68 -3.27 -12.73
C LEU A 142 -17.55 -2.57 -11.96
N VAL A 143 -16.35 -3.16 -11.93
CA VAL A 143 -15.18 -2.61 -11.22
C VAL A 143 -14.85 -1.20 -11.70
N ARG A 144 -14.96 -0.94 -13.01
CA ARG A 144 -14.69 0.39 -13.58
C ARG A 144 -15.66 1.46 -13.09
N GLU A 145 -16.90 1.08 -12.79
CA GLU A 145 -17.98 1.99 -12.38
C GLU A 145 -18.19 1.99 -10.86
N HIS A 146 -17.45 1.15 -10.12
CA HIS A 146 -17.65 0.97 -8.69
C HIS A 146 -17.03 2.13 -7.89
N PRO A 147 -17.74 2.72 -6.91
CA PRO A 147 -17.24 3.84 -6.11
C PRO A 147 -15.91 3.57 -5.39
N LEU A 148 -15.67 2.34 -4.91
CA LEU A 148 -14.38 2.00 -4.30
C LEU A 148 -13.20 2.06 -5.29
N MET A 149 -13.43 1.70 -6.56
CA MET A 149 -12.38 1.78 -7.57
C MET A 149 -12.15 3.22 -8.01
N GLU A 150 -13.20 4.04 -8.07
CA GLU A 150 -13.09 5.48 -8.26
C GLU A 150 -12.26 6.12 -7.15
N ASP A 151 -12.61 5.88 -5.88
CA ASP A 151 -11.88 6.38 -4.70
C ASP A 151 -10.41 5.94 -4.67
N GLU A 152 -10.11 4.68 -5.00
CA GLU A 152 -8.72 4.21 -5.08
C GLU A 152 -7.94 4.86 -6.23
N ASN A 153 -8.59 5.12 -7.37
CA ASN A 153 -7.94 5.83 -8.47
C ASN A 153 -7.68 7.30 -8.10
N ASP A 154 -8.67 7.98 -7.53
CA ASP A 154 -8.55 9.36 -7.07
C ASP A 154 -7.47 9.51 -5.99
N PHE A 155 -7.41 8.57 -5.05
CA PHE A 155 -6.35 8.52 -4.04
C PHE A 155 -4.96 8.37 -4.68
N GLN A 156 -4.79 7.43 -5.61
CA GLN A 156 -3.50 7.22 -6.26
C GLN A 156 -3.10 8.39 -7.16
N ASP A 157 -4.05 9.03 -7.83
CA ASP A 157 -3.79 10.24 -8.62
C ASP A 157 -3.37 11.40 -7.71
N ALA A 158 -4.08 11.63 -6.60
CA ALA A 158 -3.71 12.65 -5.62
C ALA A 158 -2.35 12.37 -4.96
N ALA A 159 -2.03 11.11 -4.66
CA ALA A 159 -0.74 10.72 -4.11
C ALA A 159 0.39 10.92 -5.13
N LEU A 160 0.15 10.60 -6.41
CA LEU A 160 1.10 10.84 -7.50
C LEU A 160 1.37 12.34 -7.67
N GLU A 161 0.32 13.16 -7.74
CA GLU A 161 0.45 14.62 -7.86
C GLU A 161 1.20 15.22 -6.66
N ALA A 162 0.87 14.78 -5.44
CA ALA A 162 1.55 15.23 -4.22
C ALA A 162 3.04 14.88 -4.20
N VAL A 163 3.45 13.77 -4.81
CA VAL A 163 4.88 13.44 -4.94
C VAL A 163 5.52 13.99 -6.18
N GLU A 164 4.82 14.42 -7.23
CA GLU A 164 5.41 15.03 -8.43
C GLU A 164 5.71 16.51 -8.22
N GLU A 165 4.83 17.20 -7.51
CA GLU A 165 4.90 18.66 -7.39
C GLU A 165 5.85 19.12 -6.28
N GLY A 166 6.46 20.30 -6.49
CA GLY A 166 7.19 21.02 -5.46
C GLY A 166 8.38 20.27 -4.83
N VAL A 167 8.76 20.71 -3.62
CA VAL A 167 9.84 20.10 -2.84
C VAL A 167 9.24 19.07 -1.88
N LEU A 168 9.75 17.84 -1.94
CA LEU A 168 9.35 16.76 -1.02
C LEU A 168 10.06 16.93 0.35
N ASP A 169 9.66 17.97 1.08
CA ASP A 169 10.14 18.29 2.42
C ASP A 169 9.36 17.54 3.51
N ARG A 170 9.64 17.88 4.77
CA ARG A 170 9.02 17.20 5.92
C ARG A 170 7.52 17.44 6.01
N ASP A 171 7.02 18.60 5.62
CA ASP A 171 5.60 18.92 5.73
C ASP A 171 4.81 18.30 4.57
N ALA A 172 5.40 18.26 3.37
CA ALA A 172 4.88 17.49 2.24
C ALA A 172 4.76 15.99 2.58
N LEU A 173 5.80 15.39 3.18
CA LEU A 173 5.77 13.99 3.62
C LEU A 173 4.71 13.73 4.69
N LYS A 174 4.53 14.65 5.66
CA LYS A 174 3.45 14.53 6.65
C LYS A 174 2.07 14.62 6.01
N ALA A 175 1.89 15.50 5.03
CA ALA A 175 0.63 15.63 4.30
C ALA A 175 0.31 14.36 3.51
N LEU A 176 1.30 13.83 2.79
CA LEU A 176 1.18 12.57 2.06
C LEU A 176 0.89 11.38 2.99
N ARG A 177 1.56 11.31 4.14
CA ARG A 177 1.27 10.30 5.16
C ARG A 177 -0.17 10.39 5.66
N ARG A 178 -0.70 11.59 5.90
CA ARG A 178 -2.10 11.79 6.30
C ARG A 178 -3.06 11.38 5.18
N LEU A 179 -2.75 11.71 3.93
CA LEU A 179 -3.53 11.30 2.76
C LEU A 179 -3.61 9.76 2.66
N GLY A 180 -2.47 9.08 2.80
CA GLY A 180 -2.41 7.62 2.83
C GLY A 180 -3.15 7.00 4.01
N HIS A 181 -3.03 7.59 5.20
CA HIS A 181 -3.70 7.10 6.41
C HIS A 181 -5.24 7.16 6.30
N ASN A 182 -5.77 8.15 5.59
CA ASN A 182 -7.18 8.24 5.22
C ASN A 182 -8.15 8.01 6.39
N GLU A 183 -7.89 8.66 7.53
CA GLU A 183 -8.71 8.53 8.75
C GLU A 183 -8.89 7.07 9.21
N GLY A 184 -7.94 6.18 8.90
CA GLY A 184 -7.99 4.76 9.24
C GLY A 184 -8.78 3.88 8.26
N VAL A 185 -9.28 4.43 7.16
CA VAL A 185 -10.07 3.71 6.15
C VAL A 185 -9.18 3.21 5.01
N SER A 186 -9.22 1.91 4.73
CA SER A 186 -8.40 1.29 3.69
C SER A 186 -8.89 1.56 2.27
N ASN A 187 -8.11 1.13 1.28
CA ASN A 187 -8.53 1.04 -0.13
C ASN A 187 -9.83 0.23 -0.34
N LEU A 188 -10.22 -0.62 0.61
CA LEU A 188 -11.47 -1.40 0.53
C LEU A 188 -12.66 -0.67 1.18
N GLY A 189 -12.47 0.55 1.68
CA GLY A 189 -13.50 1.28 2.42
C GLY A 189 -13.73 0.73 3.84
N LEU A 190 -12.78 -0.02 4.40
CA LEU A 190 -12.90 -0.68 5.70
C LEU A 190 -11.96 -0.05 6.74
N SER A 191 -12.40 0.00 8.00
CA SER A 191 -11.59 0.43 9.15
C SER A 191 -11.57 -0.66 10.23
N ALA A 192 -10.47 -0.73 10.98
CA ALA A 192 -10.29 -1.64 12.12
C ALA A 192 -10.66 -1.02 13.48
N ASP A 193 -11.07 0.26 13.48
CA ASP A 193 -11.46 1.03 14.68
C ASP A 193 -12.93 0.79 15.09
#